data_AF-A0A1L5KS85-F1
#
_entry.id   AF-A0A1L5KS85-F1
#
_cell.length_a   1.000
_cell.length_b   1.000
_cell.length_c   1.000
_cell.angle_alpha   90.00
_cell.angle_beta   90.00
_cell.angle_gamma   90.00
#
_symmetry.space_group_name_H-M   'P 1'
#
loop_
_entity.id
_entity.type
_entity.pdbx_description
1 polymer ?
#
loop_
_entity_poly.entity_id
_entity_poly.type
_entity_poly.pdbx_seq_one_letter_code
_entity_poly.pdbx_strand_id
1 'polypeptide(L)' 'MTNNLKSGERLDDLQLNGLQIIQDPERFCFGIDAVMLSDFAKV' A
#
# COMPACT_ATOMS: atom_id res chain seq x y z
N MET A 1 -11.78 10.49 13.87
CA MET A 1 -10.57 9.86 13.32
C MET A 1 -10.02 10.81 12.27
N THR A 2 -8.87 11.41 12.52
CA THR A 2 -8.22 12.36 11.60
C THR A 2 -7.69 11.57 10.40
N ASN A 3 -8.34 11.70 9.25
CA ASN A 3 -7.85 11.13 8.00
C ASN A 3 -6.55 11.86 7.65
N ASN A 4 -5.40 11.20 7.84
CA ASN A 4 -4.07 11.74 7.49
C ASN A 4 -3.79 11.71 5.97
N LEU A 5 -4.82 11.43 5.16
CA LEU A 5 -4.74 11.37 3.70
C LEU A 5 -4.68 12.79 3.13
N LYS A 6 -3.70 13.04 2.27
CA LYS A 6 -3.63 14.25 1.46
C LYS A 6 -4.59 14.15 0.28
N SER A 7 -4.87 15.28 -0.37
CA SER A 7 -5.70 15.30 -1.57
C SER A 7 -5.11 14.41 -2.66
N GLY A 8 -5.93 13.52 -3.21
CA GLY A 8 -5.53 12.56 -4.25
C GLY A 8 -5.01 11.22 -3.73
N GLU A 9 -4.67 11.12 -2.45
CA GLU A 9 -4.28 9.86 -1.83
C GLU A 9 -5.51 8.99 -1.51
N ARG A 10 -5.34 7.68 -1.60
CA ARG A 10 -6.34 6.67 -1.21
C ARG A 10 -5.75 5.71 -0.19
N LEU A 11 -6.61 5.17 0.66
CA LEU A 11 -6.24 4.10 1.58
C LEU A 11 -6.69 2.77 0.98
N ASP A 12 -5.73 1.92 0.65
CA ASP A 12 -5.99 0.58 0.13
C ASP A 12 -5.71 -0.48 1.19
N ASP A 13 -6.57 -1.49 1.24
CA ASP A 13 -6.39 -2.66 2.10
C ASP A 13 -5.44 -3.64 1.43
N LEU A 14 -4.36 -4.01 2.12
CA LEU A 14 -3.38 -4.99 1.62
C LEU A 14 -3.92 -6.42 1.66
N GLN A 15 -5.09 -6.64 2.26
CA GLN A 15 -5.72 -7.94 2.51
C GLN A 15 -4.81 -8.92 3.26
N LEU A 16 -3.85 -8.36 4.01
CA LEU A 16 -2.79 -9.10 4.68
C LEU A 16 -2.80 -8.68 6.15
N ASN A 17 -3.32 -9.55 7.02
CA ASN A 17 -3.39 -9.33 8.47
C ASN A 17 -4.04 -7.99 8.89
N GLY A 18 -4.96 -7.46 8.08
CA GLY A 18 -5.63 -6.17 8.34
C GLY A 18 -4.73 -4.95 8.15
N LEU A 19 -3.61 -5.09 7.45
CA LEU A 19 -2.73 -3.97 7.11
C LEU A 19 -3.33 -3.13 5.98
N GLN A 20 -3.16 -1.83 6.08
CA GLN A 20 -3.61 -0.86 5.08
C GLN A 20 -2.43 0.01 4.65
N ILE A 21 -2.44 0.44 3.40
CA ILE A 21 -1.41 1.30 2.82
C ILE A 21 -2.04 2.53 2.18
N ILE A 22 -1.38 3.68 2.34
CA ILE A 22 -1.76 4.91 1.64
C ILE A 22 -1.07 4.92 0.28
N GLN A 23 -1.84 5.11 -0.79
CA GLN A 23 -1.36 5.14 -2.17
C GLN A 23 -1.75 6.43 -2.87
N ASP A 24 -0.87 6.92 -3.74
CA ASP A 24 -1.12 8.07 -4.59
C ASP A 24 -1.07 7.61 -6.07
N PRO A 25 -2.22 7.53 -6.78
CA PRO A 25 -2.25 7.10 -8.17
C PRO A 25 -1.46 8.00 -9.12
N GLU A 26 -1.22 9.27 -8.77
CA GLU A 26 -0.43 10.18 -9.62
C GLU A 26 1.08 10.00 -9.44
N ARG A 27 1.52 9.42 -8.32
CA ARG A 27 2.95 9.21 -8.02
C ARG A 27 3.37 7.76 -8.11
N PHE A 28 2.73 6.90 -7.32
CA PHE A 28 3.16 5.52 -7.15
C PHE A 28 2.04 4.63 -6.62
N CYS A 29 1.82 3.52 -7.32
CA CYS A 29 1.02 2.40 -6.83
C CYS A 29 1.92 1.16 -6.67
N PHE A 30 1.90 0.52 -5.51
CA PHE A 30 2.51 -0.81 -5.34
C PHE A 30 1.82 -1.80 -6.29
N GLY A 31 2.64 -2.56 -7.01
CA GLY A 31 2.18 -3.62 -7.90
C GLY A 31 2.35 -5.00 -7.28
N ILE A 32 1.96 -6.02 -8.03
CA ILE A 32 2.12 -7.43 -7.63
C ILE A 32 3.60 -7.82 -7.47
N ASP A 33 4.50 -7.14 -8.18
CA ASP A 33 5.95 -7.32 -8.12
C ASP A 33 6.50 -7.03 -6.72
N ALA A 34 6.09 -5.94 -6.10
CA ALA A 34 6.48 -5.58 -4.74
C ALA A 34 6.02 -6.63 -3.72
N VAL A 35 4.83 -7.20 -3.92
CA VAL A 35 4.29 -8.28 -3.07
C VAL A 35 5.13 -9.54 -3.21
N MET A 36 5.38 -10.00 -4.45
CA MET A 36 6.18 -11.21 -4.70
C MET A 36 7.61 -11.09 -4.18
N LEU A 37 8.25 -9.92 -4.34
CA LEU A 37 9.59 -9.68 -3.82
C LEU A 37 9.62 -9.71 -2.29
N SER A 38 8.60 -9.17 -1.62
CA SER A 38 8.51 -9.16 -0.16
C SER A 38 8.34 -10.56 0.44
N ASP A 39 7.60 -11.45 -0.23
CA ASP A 39 7.44 -12.84 0.19
C ASP A 39 8.70 -13.68 -0.10
N PHE A 40 9.36 -13.41 -1.23
CA PHE A 40 10.58 -14.11 -1.62
C PHE A 40 11.77 -13.80 -0.70
N ALA A 41 11.93 -12.54 -0.29
CA ALA A 41 13.04 -12.10 0.55
C ALA A 41 12.89 -12.61 2.00
N LYS A 42 13.52 -13.73 2.33
CA LYS A 42 13.63 -14.23 3.71
C LYS A 42 14.80 -13.57 4.42
N VAL A 43 14.53 -12.91 5.54
CA VAL A 43 15.51 -12.21 6.41
C VAL A 43 15.78 -13.03 7.66
#